data_AF-A0A848TNF1-F1
#
_entry.id   AF-A0A848TNF1-F1
#
_cell.length_a   1.000
_cell.length_b   1.000
_cell.length_c   1.000
_cell.angle_alpha   90.00
_cell.angle_beta   90.00
_cell.angle_gamma   90.00
#
_symmetry.space_group_name_H-M   'P 1'
#
loop_
_entity.id
_entity.type
_entity.pdbx_description
1 polymer ?
#
loop_
_entity_poly.entity_id
_entity_poly.type
_entity_poly.pdbx_seq_one_letter_code
_entity_poly.pdbx_strand_id
1 'polypeptide(L)' 'VRMEEEGRIATGQAADTDTVVASAKAYVNALNRLLVRREKSDPDSDVKTVSYKDAG' A
#
# COMPACT_ATOMS: atom_id res chain seq x y z
N VAL A 1 -4.21 -5.19 -1.38
CA VAL A 1 -4.81 -3.84 -1.62
C VAL A 1 -3.70 -2.85 -1.99
N ARG A 2 -3.92 -1.99 -2.99
CA ARG A 2 -2.99 -0.92 -3.40
C ARG A 2 -3.73 0.41 -3.38
N MET A 3 -3.10 1.44 -2.83
CA MET A 3 -3.60 2.81 -2.71
C MET A 3 -2.56 3.79 -3.26
N GLU A 4 -3.03 4.90 -3.81
CA GLU A 4 -2.20 5.95 -4.40
C GLU A 4 -2.73 7.33 -3.99
N GLU A 5 -1.85 8.22 -3.58
CA GLU A 5 -2.17 9.62 -3.22
C GLU A 5 -0.94 10.50 -3.48
N GLU A 6 -1.11 11.62 -4.19
CA GLU A 6 -0.03 12.61 -4.43
C GLU A 6 1.26 12.00 -5.02
N GLY A 7 1.15 10.97 -5.86
CA GLY A 7 2.30 10.25 -6.43
C GLY A 7 2.92 9.19 -5.51
N ARG A 8 2.44 9.05 -4.28
CA ARG A 8 2.83 7.99 -3.33
C ARG A 8 2.02 6.75 -3.57
N ILE A 9 2.69 5.60 -3.64
CA ILE A 9 2.02 4.30 -3.78
C ILE A 9 2.24 3.45 -2.53
N ALA A 10 1.15 3.12 -1.85
CA ALA A 10 1.14 2.22 -0.70
C ALA A 10 0.43 0.91 -1.05
N THR A 11 0.95 -0.20 -0.52
CA THR A 11 0.31 -1.52 -0.62
C THR A 11 0.07 -2.05 0.78
N GLY A 12 -1.08 -2.69 0.96
CA GLY A 12 -1.48 -3.37 2.18
C GLY A 12 -1.91 -4.79 1.86
N GLN A 13 -1.47 -5.72 2.70
CA GLN A 13 -1.73 -7.15 2.60
C GLN A 13 -2.20 -7.62 3.96
N ALA A 14 -3.10 -8.59 3.97
CA ALA A 14 -3.55 -9.29 5.16
C ALA A 14 -4.12 -10.65 4.73
N ALA A 15 -3.90 -11.65 5.57
CA ALA A 15 -4.50 -12.97 5.42
C ALA A 15 -5.40 -13.21 6.62
N ASP A 16 -6.66 -13.52 6.36
CA ASP A 16 -7.65 -13.89 7.36
C ASP A 16 -8.56 -14.95 6.75
N THR A 17 -9.14 -15.81 7.58
CA THR A 17 -10.10 -16.83 7.15
C THR A 17 -11.37 -16.19 6.58
N ASP A 18 -11.73 -15.00 7.07
CA ASP A 18 -12.79 -14.19 6.51
C ASP A 18 -12.21 -13.18 5.51
N THR A 19 -12.68 -13.26 4.26
CA THR A 19 -12.20 -12.41 3.16
C THR A 19 -12.58 -10.93 3.33
N VAL A 20 -13.70 -10.63 3.98
CA VAL A 20 -14.11 -9.26 4.29
C VAL A 20 -13.17 -8.69 5.34
N VAL A 21 -12.89 -9.44 6.40
CA VAL A 21 -11.94 -9.05 7.44
C VAL A 21 -10.52 -8.89 6.87
N ALA A 22 -10.08 -9.80 6.01
CA ALA A 22 -8.80 -9.72 5.32
C ALA A 22 -8.72 -8.43 4.47
N SER A 23 -9.76 -8.13 3.70
CA SER A 23 -9.79 -6.93 2.85
C SER A 23 -9.73 -5.64 3.67
N ALA A 24 -10.47 -5.57 4.80
CA ALA A 24 -10.47 -4.43 5.70
C ALA A 24 -9.10 -4.23 6.36
N LYS A 25 -8.48 -5.31 6.87
CA LYS A 25 -7.13 -5.27 7.46
C LYS A 25 -6.09 -4.82 6.44
N ALA A 26 -6.15 -5.35 5.22
CA ALA A 26 -5.26 -4.96 4.14
C ALA A 26 -5.44 -3.48 3.76
N TYR A 27 -6.67 -2.96 3.79
CA TYR A 27 -6.96 -1.55 3.55
C TYR A 27 -6.36 -0.64 4.62
N VAL A 28 -6.60 -0.93 5.90
CA VAL A 28 -6.02 -0.17 7.03
C VAL A 28 -4.49 -0.19 6.97
N ASN A 29 -3.88 -1.33 6.63
CA ASN A 29 -2.44 -1.43 6.46
C ASN A 29 -1.90 -0.56 5.31
N ALA A 30 -2.63 -0.49 4.19
CA ALA A 30 -2.26 0.38 3.07
C ALA A 30 -2.37 1.86 3.46
N LEU A 31 -3.45 2.24 4.15
CA LEU A 31 -3.70 3.61 4.59
C LEU A 31 -2.64 4.10 5.59
N ASN A 32 -2.33 3.30 6.62
CA ASN A 32 -1.30 3.65 7.61
C ASN A 32 0.07 3.86 6.93
N ARG A 33 0.41 3.01 5.95
CA ARG A 33 1.63 3.17 5.15
C ARG A 33 1.63 4.46 4.33
N LEU A 34 0.48 4.86 3.81
CA LEU A 34 0.34 6.09 3.02
C LEU A 34 0.48 7.33 3.92
N LEU A 35 -0.16 7.34 5.08
CA LEU A 35 -0.05 8.42 6.07
C LEU A 35 1.39 8.59 6.56
N VAL A 36 2.08 7.49 6.87
CA VAL A 36 3.50 7.55 7.25
C VAL A 36 4.38 8.10 6.13
N ARG A 37 4.10 7.78 4.86
CA ARG A 37 4.84 8.38 3.73
C ARG A 37 4.52 9.86 3.52
N ARG A 38 3.29 10.26 3.79
CA ARG A 38 2.89 11.67 3.77
C ARG A 38 3.65 12.48 4.83
N GLU A 39 3.82 11.93 6.02
CA GLU A 39 4.56 12.56 7.12
C GLU A 39 6.09 12.51 6.90
N LYS A 40 6.59 11.42 6.31
CA LYS A 40 8.01 11.24 5.96
C LYS A 40 8.29 11.74 4.55
N SER A 41 8.29 13.06 4.38
CA SER A 41 8.68 13.75 3.15
C SER A 41 10.20 13.66 2.87
N ASP A 42 10.73 12.44 2.73
CA ASP A 42 12.07 12.22 2.17
C ASP A 42 11.99 12.18 0.63
N PRO A 43 12.79 12.97 -0.10
CA PRO A 43 12.71 13.12 -1.58
C PRO A 43 12.89 11.82 -2.37
N ASP A 44 13.50 10.80 -1.75
CA ASP A 44 13.94 9.57 -2.42
C ASP A 44 13.11 8.33 -2.02
N SER A 45 12.08 8.51 -1.19
CA SER A 45 11.29 7.39 -0.64
C SER A 45 10.12 6.93 -1.55
N ASP A 46 9.77 7.74 -2.55
CA ASP A 46 8.58 7.52 -3.40
C ASP A 46 8.83 6.85 -4.74
N VAL A 47 10.10 6.63 -5.12
CA VAL A 47 10.43 5.92 -6.36
C VAL A 47 10.41 4.41 -6.14
N LYS A 48 9.29 3.86 -5.67
CA LYS A 48 9.05 2.42 -5.82
C LYS A 48 8.54 2.17 -7.23
N THR A 49 9.50 1.98 -8.13
CA THR A 49 9.40 1.28 -9.41
C THR A 49 8.29 0.23 -9.38
N VAL A 50 7.10 0.58 -9.85
CA VAL A 50 6.02 -0.40 -10.03
C VAL A 50 6.42 -1.26 -11.23
N SER A 51 7.19 -2.32 -10.97
CA SER A 51 7.39 -3.40 -11.92
C SER A 51 6.12 -4.24 -11.94
N TYR A 52 5.29 -4.05 -12.96
CA TYR A 52 4.24 -5.01 -13.28
C TYR A 52 4.91 -6.27 -13.87
N LYS A 53 5.33 -7.18 -13.00
CA LYS A 53 5.66 -8.56 -13.34
C LYS A 53 4.89 -9.47 -12.41
N ASP A 54 3.63 -9.70 -12.72
CA ASP A 54 3.00 -10.99 -12.47
C ASP A 54 1.79 -11.13 -13.40
N ALA A 55 2.07 -11.65 -14.59
CA ALA A 55 1.12 -12.24 -15.50
C ALA A 55 1.82 -13.50 -16.02
N GLY A 56 1.63 -14.59 -15.30
CA GLY A 56 2.12 -15.93 -15.61
C GLY A 56 1.06 -16.95 -15.22
#